data_AF-A0A922SEQ1-F1
#
_entry.id   AF-A0A922SEQ1-F1
#
_cell.length_a   1.000
_cell.length_b   1.000
_cell.length_c   1.000
_cell.angle_alpha   90.00
_cell.angle_beta   90.00
_cell.angle_gamma   90.00
#
_symmetry.space_group_name_H-M   'P 1'
#
loop_
_entity.id
_entity.type
_entity.pdbx_description
1 polymer ?
#
loop_
_entity_poly.entity_id
_entity_poly.type
_entity_poly.pdbx_seq_one_letter_code
_entity_poly.pdbx_strand_id
1 'polypeptide(L)'
;MSYLWHEYEDQDLKRMFQKYTKLGTSALPEDLNERLISAVKVTDIFANSNDPEELKYTWLEWHKAAGAASKGNFTEYVAMDNEAAKLNGYDSVAEWWLSYYEADDSEDQFAALWAQVKPLYQQIHAYVRRHLRLKYGEDVVPARGPIPAHLLGNIWAQSWNHVEKFTKPYPDKPEIDVTNALRAQNYTAMKFFKTAEEFFTSLNLSPMPDLFWERSIIEKPTDGRDMVCHASAWDFYDGEDFRIKQCTTITSDFFKTTHHEMGHIQYYLQYKDQPVVYREGANPVATPKHLRVMGLLEDGSDDIGTNINQLYKMVSIGEHPFLFLAQFSMYYISFIIQFQFHRTLCQIAGEYVPGDDNKLLSNCDIYKSTEAGNALGKMLQMGSSKPWQDAMEVLTAYCTAEQRSAMESSGFNTRLKKYASM
;
A
#
# COMPACT_ATOMS: atom_id res chain seq x y z
N MET A 1 -22.55 -30.07 -11.84
CA MET A 1 -23.04 -29.99 -10.44
C MET A 1 -22.82 -28.54 -10.04
N SER A 2 -23.88 -27.72 -10.06
CA SER A 2 -23.83 -26.33 -9.64
C SER A 2 -23.86 -26.30 -8.12
N TYR A 3 -22.74 -25.92 -7.49
CA TYR A 3 -22.70 -25.74 -6.04
C TYR A 3 -23.30 -24.36 -5.73
N LEU A 4 -24.51 -24.34 -5.19
CA LEU A 4 -25.20 -23.13 -4.73
C LEU A 4 -24.61 -22.69 -3.39
N TRP A 5 -23.34 -22.29 -3.41
CA TRP A 5 -22.58 -21.96 -2.20
C TRP A 5 -23.19 -20.80 -1.40
N HIS A 6 -24.05 -20.00 -2.02
CA HIS A 6 -24.81 -18.92 -1.36
C HIS A 6 -25.82 -19.43 -0.32
N GLU A 7 -26.27 -20.69 -0.47
CA GLU A 7 -27.24 -21.35 0.41
C GLU A 7 -26.58 -22.03 1.63
N TYR A 8 -25.25 -21.95 1.76
CA TYR A 8 -24.55 -22.48 2.92
C TYR A 8 -24.85 -21.63 4.15
N GLU A 9 -25.42 -22.26 5.19
CA GLU A 9 -25.62 -21.63 6.51
C GLU A 9 -24.29 -21.36 7.21
N ASP A 10 -23.26 -22.14 6.88
CA ASP A 10 -21.91 -22.03 7.41
C ASP A 10 -21.12 -20.96 6.63
N GLN A 11 -20.82 -19.85 7.31
CA GLN A 11 -20.09 -18.71 6.75
C GLN A 11 -18.64 -19.08 6.37
N ASP A 12 -18.03 -20.03 7.07
CA ASP A 12 -16.67 -20.47 6.79
C ASP A 12 -16.64 -21.25 5.45
N LEU A 13 -17.59 -22.16 5.24
CA LEU A 13 -17.76 -22.87 3.96
C LEU A 13 -18.12 -21.93 2.80
N LYS A 14 -18.91 -20.88 3.08
CA LYS A 14 -19.27 -19.85 2.09
C LYS A 14 -18.03 -19.09 1.60
N ARG A 15 -17.17 -18.64 2.53
CA ARG A 15 -15.89 -17.97 2.22
C ARG A 15 -14.92 -18.86 1.44
N MET A 16 -14.85 -20.15 1.79
CA MET A 16 -14.00 -21.12 1.09
C MET A 16 -14.35 -21.20 -0.40
N PHE A 17 -15.63 -21.35 -0.73
CA PHE A 17 -16.07 -21.49 -2.12
C PHE A 17 -15.88 -20.23 -2.97
N GLN A 18 -16.07 -19.03 -2.40
CA GLN A 18 -15.83 -17.75 -3.11
C GLN A 18 -14.38 -17.55 -3.55
N LYS A 19 -13.41 -18.15 -2.87
CA LYS A 19 -11.98 -17.97 -3.16
C LYS A 19 -11.46 -18.90 -4.25
N TYR A 20 -12.06 -20.08 -4.42
CA TYR A 20 -11.65 -21.04 -5.45
C TYR A 20 -11.96 -20.61 -6.89
N THR A 21 -12.74 -19.54 -7.10
CA THR A 21 -13.15 -19.06 -8.45
C THR A 21 -12.21 -18.02 -9.07
N LYS A 22 -11.06 -17.71 -8.47
CA LYS A 22 -10.11 -16.70 -9.00
C LYS A 22 -9.06 -17.31 -9.93
N LEU A 23 -9.07 -16.93 -11.21
CA LEU A 23 -7.93 -17.07 -12.13
C LEU A 23 -7.33 -15.68 -12.36
N GLY A 24 -6.07 -15.50 -11.95
CA GLY A 24 -5.35 -14.22 -12.04
C GLY A 24 -4.50 -14.06 -13.30
N THR A 25 -3.76 -12.95 -13.36
CA THR A 25 -2.84 -12.58 -14.46
C THR A 25 -1.62 -13.51 -14.59
N SER A 26 -1.38 -14.38 -13.60
CA SER A 26 -0.34 -15.42 -13.60
C SER A 26 -0.51 -16.47 -14.71
N ALA A 27 -1.65 -16.47 -15.40
CA ALA A 27 -1.95 -17.36 -16.53
C ALA A 27 -1.62 -16.75 -17.90
N LEU A 28 -1.05 -15.54 -17.95
CA LEU A 28 -0.71 -14.90 -19.22
C LEU A 28 0.46 -15.62 -19.92
N PRO A 29 0.33 -15.91 -21.24
CA PRO A 29 1.44 -16.31 -22.09
C PRO A 29 2.64 -15.34 -22.02
N GLU A 30 3.86 -15.86 -22.13
CA GLU A 30 5.11 -15.12 -21.99
C GLU A 30 5.23 -13.93 -22.95
N ASP A 31 4.74 -14.05 -24.18
CA ASP A 31 4.76 -12.98 -25.18
C ASP A 31 3.87 -11.79 -24.81
N LEU A 32 2.74 -12.06 -24.13
CA LEU A 32 1.86 -11.03 -23.60
C LEU A 32 2.46 -10.35 -22.36
N ASN A 33 3.19 -11.11 -21.53
CA ASN A 33 3.93 -10.58 -20.39
C ASN A 33 5.08 -9.65 -20.83
N GLU A 34 5.86 -10.03 -21.85
CA GLU A 34 6.92 -9.19 -22.42
C GLU A 34 6.38 -7.88 -23.00
N ARG A 35 5.23 -7.92 -23.68
CA ARG A 35 4.55 -6.73 -24.19
C ARG A 35 4.09 -5.82 -23.06
N LEU A 36 3.57 -6.36 -21.97
CA LEU A 36 3.22 -5.60 -20.77
C LEU A 36 4.45 -4.90 -20.18
N ILE A 37 5.58 -5.60 -20.04
CA ILE A 37 6.84 -5.04 -19.52
C ILE A 37 7.37 -3.93 -20.43
N SER A 38 7.31 -4.09 -21.74
CA SER A 38 7.69 -3.06 -22.71
C SER A 38 6.81 -1.81 -22.59
N ALA A 39 5.52 -2.02 -22.33
CA ALA A 39 4.56 -0.95 -22.13
C ALA A 39 4.86 -0.16 -20.83
N VAL A 40 5.34 -0.83 -19.77
CA VAL A 40 5.79 -0.18 -18.53
C VAL A 40 7.01 0.72 -18.76
N LYS A 41 7.90 0.47 -19.73
CA LYS A 41 9.07 1.35 -20.00
C LYS A 41 8.69 2.79 -20.35
N VAL A 42 7.47 3.03 -20.83
CA VAL A 42 6.97 4.39 -21.12
C VAL A 42 6.85 5.23 -19.84
N THR A 43 6.73 4.61 -18.66
CA THR A 43 6.66 5.35 -17.38
C THR A 43 7.96 6.08 -17.04
N ASP A 44 9.10 5.64 -17.57
CA ASP A 44 10.39 6.28 -17.32
C ASP A 44 10.44 7.70 -17.89
N ILE A 45 9.72 7.95 -19.00
CA ILE A 45 9.59 9.29 -19.57
C ILE A 45 8.90 10.22 -18.57
N PHE A 46 7.81 9.76 -17.94
CA PHE A 46 7.07 10.56 -16.95
C PHE A 46 7.87 10.80 -15.66
N ALA A 47 8.73 9.87 -15.25
CA ALA A 47 9.58 10.07 -14.08
C ALA A 47 10.67 11.13 -14.32
N ASN A 48 11.23 11.16 -15.54
CA ASN A 48 12.46 11.90 -15.83
C ASN A 48 12.26 13.19 -16.64
N SER A 49 11.36 13.20 -17.61
CA SER A 49 11.14 14.34 -18.48
C SER A 49 10.52 15.52 -17.74
N ASN A 50 10.89 16.72 -18.17
CA ASN A 50 10.26 17.97 -17.76
C ASN A 50 9.79 18.77 -18.99
N ASP A 51 9.70 18.16 -20.17
CA ASP A 51 9.16 18.81 -21.36
C ASP A 51 7.64 18.54 -21.42
N PRO A 52 6.79 19.59 -21.26
CA PRO A 52 5.35 19.41 -21.26
C PRO A 52 4.81 18.86 -22.58
N GLU A 53 5.42 19.16 -23.74
CA GLU A 53 4.94 18.65 -25.03
C GLU A 53 5.35 17.19 -25.25
N GLU A 54 6.55 16.78 -24.80
CA GLU A 54 6.95 15.36 -24.80
C GLU A 54 6.03 14.52 -23.90
N LEU A 55 5.76 15.01 -22.68
CA LEU A 55 4.87 14.35 -21.73
C LEU A 55 3.46 14.23 -22.30
N LYS A 56 2.94 15.29 -22.89
CA LYS A 56 1.61 15.32 -23.53
C LYS A 56 1.52 14.38 -24.72
N TYR A 57 2.50 14.40 -25.62
CA TYR A 57 2.56 13.50 -26.78
C TYR A 57 2.55 12.05 -26.33
N THR A 58 3.43 11.70 -25.40
CA THR A 58 3.56 10.35 -24.86
C THR A 58 2.26 9.90 -24.18
N TRP A 59 1.63 10.78 -23.40
CA TRP A 59 0.35 10.50 -22.74
C TRP A 59 -0.76 10.19 -23.73
N LEU A 60 -0.87 10.98 -24.81
CA LEU A 60 -1.88 10.80 -25.85
C LEU A 60 -1.69 9.50 -26.62
N GLU A 61 -0.46 9.22 -27.09
CA GLU A 61 -0.18 8.02 -27.87
C GLU A 61 -0.34 6.75 -27.01
N TRP A 62 0.03 6.80 -25.73
CA TRP A 62 -0.25 5.70 -24.81
C TRP A 62 -1.74 5.39 -24.67
N HIS A 63 -2.56 6.40 -24.36
CA HIS A 63 -4.01 6.20 -24.17
C HIS A 63 -4.70 5.74 -25.47
N LYS A 64 -4.18 6.16 -26.62
CA LYS A 64 -4.64 5.69 -27.92
C LYS A 64 -4.24 4.23 -28.18
N ALA A 65 -2.98 3.88 -27.93
CA ALA A 65 -2.45 2.54 -28.20
C ALA A 65 -2.98 1.49 -27.20
N ALA A 66 -3.02 1.81 -25.91
CA ALA A 66 -3.45 0.89 -24.85
C ALA A 66 -4.97 0.95 -24.61
N GLY A 67 -5.53 2.15 -24.50
CA GLY A 67 -6.95 2.34 -24.15
C GLY A 67 -7.89 2.10 -25.33
N ALA A 68 -7.74 2.88 -26.42
CA ALA A 68 -8.69 2.81 -27.54
C ALA A 68 -8.69 1.44 -28.23
N ALA A 69 -7.51 0.79 -28.35
CA ALA A 69 -7.40 -0.57 -28.90
C ALA A 69 -8.09 -1.63 -28.02
N SER A 70 -8.09 -1.45 -26.69
CA SER A 70 -8.67 -2.43 -25.76
C SER A 70 -10.16 -2.24 -25.51
N LYS A 71 -10.79 -1.17 -26.04
CA LYS A 71 -12.18 -0.82 -25.76
C LYS A 71 -13.18 -1.94 -26.10
N GLY A 72 -12.97 -2.63 -27.22
CA GLY A 72 -13.82 -3.75 -27.64
C GLY A 72 -13.75 -4.91 -26.63
N ASN A 73 -12.53 -5.42 -26.41
CA ASN A 73 -12.28 -6.51 -25.46
C ASN A 73 -12.74 -6.17 -24.04
N PHE A 74 -12.56 -4.92 -23.59
CA PHE A 74 -13.02 -4.48 -22.28
C PHE A 74 -14.55 -4.51 -22.16
N THR A 75 -15.27 -4.18 -23.23
CA THR A 75 -16.75 -4.24 -23.23
C THR A 75 -17.24 -5.68 -23.11
N GLU A 76 -16.60 -6.61 -23.82
CA GLU A 76 -16.88 -8.04 -23.73
C GLU A 76 -16.52 -8.61 -22.35
N TYR A 77 -15.35 -8.25 -21.83
CA TYR A 77 -14.91 -8.58 -20.47
C TYR A 77 -15.94 -8.17 -19.41
N VAL A 78 -16.43 -6.91 -19.44
CA VAL A 78 -17.46 -6.44 -18.49
C VAL A 78 -18.76 -7.22 -18.63
N ALA A 79 -19.15 -7.62 -19.85
CA ALA A 79 -20.35 -8.43 -20.06
C ALA A 79 -20.20 -9.83 -19.45
N MET A 80 -19.06 -10.49 -19.70
CA MET A 80 -18.73 -11.82 -19.17
C MET A 80 -18.62 -11.80 -17.64
N ASP A 81 -17.97 -10.79 -17.06
CA ASP A 81 -17.84 -10.65 -15.61
C ASP A 81 -19.21 -10.45 -14.93
N ASN A 82 -20.12 -9.69 -15.54
CA ASN A 82 -21.48 -9.55 -15.03
C ASN A 82 -22.31 -10.83 -15.20
N GLU A 83 -22.10 -11.62 -16.25
CA GLU A 83 -22.70 -12.95 -16.38
C GLU A 83 -22.20 -13.89 -15.28
N ALA A 84 -20.88 -13.90 -15.03
CA ALA A 84 -20.27 -14.67 -13.96
C ALA A 84 -20.79 -14.24 -12.57
N ALA A 85 -20.98 -12.94 -12.33
CA ALA A 85 -21.58 -12.42 -11.10
C ALA A 85 -23.01 -12.94 -10.90
N LYS A 86 -23.84 -12.92 -11.94
CA LYS A 86 -25.22 -13.44 -11.89
C LYS A 86 -25.29 -14.94 -11.67
N LEU A 87 -24.39 -15.70 -12.28
CA LEU A 87 -24.25 -17.13 -12.04
C LEU A 87 -23.85 -17.44 -10.58
N ASN A 88 -23.24 -16.47 -9.91
CA ASN A 88 -22.87 -16.51 -8.49
C ASN A 88 -23.87 -15.73 -7.60
N GLY A 89 -25.11 -15.50 -8.07
CA GLY A 89 -26.17 -14.94 -7.25
C GLY A 89 -26.04 -13.45 -6.91
N TYR A 90 -25.17 -12.71 -7.61
CA TYR A 90 -25.04 -11.26 -7.48
C TYR A 90 -25.71 -10.52 -8.66
N ASP A 91 -26.22 -9.32 -8.44
CA ASP A 91 -26.86 -8.51 -9.49
C ASP A 91 -25.85 -7.97 -10.51
N SER A 92 -24.61 -7.71 -10.05
CA SER A 92 -23.53 -7.18 -10.88
C SER A 92 -22.14 -7.58 -10.36
N VAL A 93 -21.13 -7.43 -11.22
CA VAL A 93 -19.73 -7.60 -10.81
C VAL A 93 -19.32 -6.62 -9.69
N ALA A 94 -19.93 -5.44 -9.63
CA ALA A 94 -19.65 -4.47 -8.57
C ALA A 94 -20.10 -4.98 -7.19
N GLU A 95 -21.31 -5.54 -7.11
CA GLU A 95 -21.82 -6.15 -5.88
C GLU A 95 -20.97 -7.37 -5.47
N TRP A 96 -20.56 -8.19 -6.44
CA TRP A 96 -19.67 -9.31 -6.18
C TRP A 96 -18.34 -8.85 -5.59
N TRP A 97 -17.72 -7.80 -6.14
CA TRP A 97 -16.49 -7.22 -5.59
C TRP A 97 -16.67 -6.60 -4.20
N LEU A 98 -17.79 -5.92 -3.96
CA LEU A 98 -18.07 -5.33 -2.65
C LEU A 98 -18.33 -6.38 -1.57
N SER A 99 -18.82 -7.57 -1.96
CA SER A 99 -19.06 -8.66 -1.03
C SER A 99 -17.80 -9.13 -0.29
N TYR A 100 -16.60 -8.88 -0.83
CA TYR A 100 -15.33 -9.18 -0.15
C TYR A 100 -15.10 -8.35 1.12
N TYR A 101 -15.81 -7.23 1.29
CA TYR A 101 -15.73 -6.41 2.50
C TYR A 101 -16.69 -6.87 3.61
N GLU A 102 -17.57 -7.84 3.32
CA GLU A 102 -18.54 -8.40 4.25
C GLU A 102 -19.35 -7.31 4.99
N ALA A 103 -19.69 -6.22 4.29
CA ALA A 103 -20.46 -5.09 4.82
C ALA A 103 -21.43 -4.53 3.76
N ASP A 104 -22.72 -4.51 4.10
CA ASP A 104 -23.81 -4.09 3.21
C ASP A 104 -23.74 -2.59 2.83
N ASP A 105 -23.09 -1.77 3.66
CA ASP A 105 -22.98 -0.31 3.50
C ASP A 105 -21.60 0.15 2.98
N SER A 106 -20.78 -0.77 2.44
CA SER A 106 -19.38 -0.51 2.02
C SER A 106 -19.21 0.76 1.15
N GLU A 107 -20.10 0.98 0.18
CA GLU A 107 -20.03 2.18 -0.68
C GLU A 107 -20.21 3.48 0.10
N ASP A 108 -21.17 3.51 1.04
CA ASP A 108 -21.43 4.66 1.91
C ASP A 108 -20.24 4.91 2.84
N GLN A 109 -19.61 3.84 3.36
CA GLN A 109 -18.39 3.96 4.17
C GLN A 109 -17.26 4.61 3.37
N PHE A 110 -17.01 4.14 2.14
CA PHE A 110 -15.95 4.68 1.29
C PHE A 110 -16.21 6.14 0.89
N ALA A 111 -17.46 6.48 0.59
CA ALA A 111 -17.86 7.86 0.31
C ALA A 111 -17.66 8.77 1.53
N ALA A 112 -18.01 8.31 2.73
CA ALA A 112 -17.82 9.04 3.98
C ALA A 112 -16.33 9.23 4.33
N LEU A 113 -15.49 8.22 4.08
CA LEU A 113 -14.04 8.32 4.24
C LEU A 113 -13.45 9.33 3.25
N TRP A 114 -13.86 9.29 1.98
CA TRP A 114 -13.42 10.26 0.99
C TRP A 114 -13.81 11.69 1.37
N ALA A 115 -15.01 11.90 1.90
CA ALA A 115 -15.46 13.20 2.37
C ALA A 115 -14.57 13.79 3.48
N GLN A 116 -13.96 12.94 4.31
CA GLN A 116 -13.02 13.36 5.37
C GLN A 116 -11.63 13.69 4.82
N VAL A 117 -11.14 12.94 3.81
CA VAL A 117 -9.82 13.15 3.19
C VAL A 117 -9.83 14.34 2.20
N LYS A 118 -10.96 14.56 1.53
CA LYS A 118 -11.13 15.53 0.44
C LYS A 118 -10.65 16.95 0.78
N PRO A 119 -10.92 17.55 1.96
CA PRO A 119 -10.44 18.88 2.28
C PRO A 119 -8.91 19.00 2.26
N LEU A 120 -8.21 18.01 2.84
CA LEU A 120 -6.74 17.97 2.82
C LEU A 120 -6.21 17.77 1.40
N TYR A 121 -6.78 16.82 0.66
CA TYR A 121 -6.44 16.59 -0.74
C TYR A 121 -6.59 17.86 -1.59
N GLN A 122 -7.65 18.63 -1.39
CA GLN A 122 -7.87 19.89 -2.11
C GLN A 122 -6.80 20.95 -1.82
N GLN A 123 -6.31 21.04 -0.57
CA GLN A 123 -5.20 21.93 -0.23
C GLN A 123 -3.91 21.51 -0.93
N ILE A 124 -3.59 20.21 -0.91
CA ILE A 124 -2.39 19.66 -1.55
C ILE A 124 -2.48 19.80 -3.07
N HIS A 125 -3.62 19.47 -3.68
CA HIS A 125 -3.88 19.67 -5.10
C HIS A 125 -3.70 21.15 -5.50
N ALA A 126 -4.26 22.09 -4.73
CA ALA A 126 -4.10 23.53 -5.01
C ALA A 126 -2.63 23.98 -4.89
N TYR A 127 -1.92 23.47 -3.89
CA TYR A 127 -0.49 23.73 -3.68
C TYR A 127 0.38 23.19 -4.82
N VAL A 128 0.16 21.94 -5.24
CA VAL A 128 0.85 21.30 -6.36
C VAL A 128 0.55 22.02 -7.68
N ARG A 129 -0.72 22.35 -7.95
CA ARG A 129 -1.12 23.14 -9.13
C ARG A 129 -0.35 24.46 -9.21
N ARG A 130 -0.21 25.17 -8.09
CA ARG A 130 0.55 26.42 -8.03
C ARG A 130 2.02 26.19 -8.40
N HIS A 131 2.67 25.16 -7.88
CA HIS A 131 4.09 24.88 -8.17
C HIS A 131 4.31 24.41 -9.61
N LEU A 132 3.41 23.58 -10.14
CA LEU A 132 3.43 23.20 -11.56
C LEU A 132 3.27 24.43 -12.46
N ARG A 133 2.40 25.37 -12.10
CA ARG A 133 2.24 26.63 -12.81
C ARG A 133 3.47 27.54 -12.74
N LEU A 134 4.15 27.60 -11.59
CA LEU A 134 5.41 28.33 -11.47
C LEU A 134 6.51 27.73 -12.36
N LYS A 135 6.51 26.40 -12.51
CA LYS A 135 7.49 25.69 -13.33
C LYS A 135 7.20 25.76 -14.84
N TYR A 136 5.97 25.46 -15.25
CA TYR A 136 5.59 25.29 -16.66
C TYR A 136 4.95 26.53 -17.29
N GLY A 137 4.63 27.55 -16.49
CA GLY A 137 3.99 28.77 -16.97
C GLY A 137 2.47 28.73 -16.96
N GLU A 138 1.88 29.91 -17.12
CA GLU A 138 0.42 30.13 -16.98
C GLU A 138 -0.38 29.56 -18.16
N ASP A 139 0.24 29.48 -19.34
CA ASP A 139 -0.36 28.93 -20.56
C ASP A 139 -0.48 27.41 -20.51
N VAL A 140 0.38 26.74 -19.74
CA VAL A 140 0.40 25.28 -19.61
C VAL A 140 -0.45 24.81 -18.44
N VAL A 141 -0.39 25.50 -17.29
CA VAL A 141 -1.13 25.12 -16.08
C VAL A 141 -2.07 26.25 -15.64
N PRO A 142 -3.40 26.06 -15.74
CA PRO A 142 -4.33 27.12 -15.42
C PRO A 142 -4.36 27.40 -13.91
N ALA A 143 -4.56 28.67 -13.53
CA ALA A 143 -4.66 29.07 -12.12
C ALA A 143 -5.89 28.45 -11.42
N ARG A 144 -6.95 28.18 -12.20
CA ARG A 144 -8.21 27.58 -11.76
C ARG A 144 -8.56 26.42 -12.69
N GLY A 145 -9.10 25.35 -12.13
CA GLY A 145 -9.41 24.12 -12.86
C GLY A 145 -8.46 22.96 -12.55
N PRO A 146 -8.64 21.81 -13.23
CA PRO A 146 -7.81 20.63 -13.03
C PRO A 146 -6.34 20.85 -13.44
N ILE A 147 -5.45 20.09 -12.82
CA ILE A 147 -4.05 19.97 -13.27
C ILE A 147 -4.03 19.09 -14.53
N PRO A 148 -3.28 19.44 -15.59
CA PRO A 148 -3.07 18.54 -16.72
C PRO A 148 -2.38 17.23 -16.27
N ALA A 149 -3.06 16.08 -16.46
CA ALA A 149 -2.65 14.80 -15.87
C ALA A 149 -1.22 14.35 -16.24
N HIS A 150 -0.79 14.64 -17.48
CA HIS A 150 0.54 14.28 -17.98
C HIS A 150 1.71 14.98 -17.26
N LEU A 151 1.44 16.02 -16.45
CA LEU A 151 2.46 16.79 -15.74
C LEU A 151 2.72 16.29 -14.31
N LEU A 152 2.03 15.25 -13.86
CA LEU A 152 2.09 14.74 -12.48
C LEU A 152 3.15 13.64 -12.28
N GLY A 153 4.03 13.44 -13.27
CA GLY A 153 5.17 12.53 -13.12
C GLY A 153 4.81 11.05 -13.17
N ASN A 154 3.55 10.72 -13.49
CA ASN A 154 3.05 9.37 -13.65
C ASN A 154 2.00 9.37 -14.78
N ILE A 155 2.01 8.36 -15.64
CA ILE A 155 1.15 8.31 -16.83
C ILE A 155 -0.35 8.26 -16.52
N TRP A 156 -0.71 7.76 -15.33
CA TRP A 156 -2.08 7.72 -14.78
C TRP A 156 -2.34 8.80 -13.74
N ALA A 157 -1.33 9.62 -13.41
CA ALA A 157 -1.37 10.59 -12.31
C ALA A 157 -1.71 10.00 -10.94
N GLN A 158 -1.48 8.69 -10.74
CA GLN A 158 -1.83 7.99 -9.49
C GLN A 158 -0.88 8.35 -8.35
N SER A 159 0.38 8.67 -8.61
CA SER A 159 1.34 9.12 -7.61
C SER A 159 2.07 10.36 -8.12
N TRP A 160 2.38 11.29 -7.22
CA TRP A 160 3.01 12.58 -7.53
C TRP A 160 4.45 12.65 -7.00
N ASN A 161 5.03 11.51 -6.65
CA ASN A 161 6.41 11.39 -6.16
C ASN A 161 7.45 12.00 -7.13
N HIS A 162 7.31 11.80 -8.45
CA HIS A 162 8.30 12.29 -9.42
C HIS A 162 8.27 13.80 -9.66
N VAL A 163 7.24 14.51 -9.18
CA VAL A 163 7.18 15.98 -9.23
C VAL A 163 7.67 16.64 -7.94
N GLU A 164 7.89 15.87 -6.87
CA GLU A 164 8.38 16.34 -5.57
C GLU A 164 9.62 17.23 -5.70
N LYS A 165 10.53 16.89 -6.63
CA LYS A 165 11.79 17.61 -6.89
C LYS A 165 11.62 19.12 -7.11
N PHE A 166 10.44 19.58 -7.54
CA PHE A 166 10.12 21.01 -7.71
C PHE A 166 8.82 21.45 -7.03
N THR A 167 8.15 20.57 -6.29
CA THR A 167 6.96 20.91 -5.49
C THR A 167 7.22 20.78 -4.00
N LYS A 168 8.40 20.34 -3.54
CA LYS A 168 8.71 20.23 -2.11
C LYS A 168 8.62 21.59 -1.39
N PRO A 169 7.96 21.69 -0.22
CA PRO A 169 7.80 22.94 0.52
C PRO A 169 9.08 23.67 0.91
N TYR A 170 10.10 22.93 1.34
CA TYR A 170 11.38 23.50 1.75
C TYR A 170 12.50 22.93 0.87
N PRO A 171 12.77 23.52 -0.30
CA PRO A 171 13.70 22.93 -1.26
C PRO A 171 15.15 22.89 -0.77
N ASP A 172 15.53 23.82 0.09
CA ASP A 172 16.88 23.94 0.65
C ASP A 172 17.12 22.98 1.82
N LYS A 173 16.09 22.27 2.28
CA LYS A 173 16.23 21.27 3.35
C LYS A 173 16.73 19.95 2.76
N PRO A 174 17.72 19.30 3.40
CA PRO A 174 18.24 18.01 2.94
C PRO A 174 17.13 16.96 3.01
N GLU A 175 17.10 16.09 2.01
CA GLU A 175 16.24 14.91 2.04
C GLU A 175 16.87 13.86 2.96
N ILE A 176 16.03 13.10 3.67
CA ILE A 176 16.52 11.94 4.40
C ILE A 176 16.78 10.81 3.40
N ASP A 177 18.02 10.78 2.92
CA ASP A 177 18.58 9.69 2.13
C ASP A 177 19.78 9.07 2.86
N VAL A 178 19.59 7.85 3.35
CA VAL A 178 20.60 7.10 4.09
C VAL A 178 21.54 6.30 3.17
N THR A 179 21.42 6.42 1.85
CA THR A 179 22.22 5.64 0.87
C THR A 179 23.72 5.75 1.11
N ASN A 180 24.22 6.97 1.36
CA ASN A 180 25.65 7.17 1.62
C ASN A 180 26.10 6.56 2.95
N ALA A 181 25.27 6.66 4.00
CA ALA A 181 25.53 6.04 5.29
C ALA A 181 25.56 4.50 5.18
N LEU A 182 24.60 3.92 4.46
CA LEU A 182 24.54 2.48 4.17
C LEU A 182 25.80 1.99 3.45
N ARG A 183 26.27 2.73 2.43
CA ARG A 183 27.51 2.41 1.71
C ARG A 183 28.74 2.57 2.59
N ALA A 184 28.83 3.65 3.37
CA ALA A 184 29.94 3.89 4.30
C ALA A 184 30.04 2.80 5.37
N GLN A 185 28.90 2.24 5.79
CA GLN A 185 28.82 1.13 6.74
C GLN A 185 28.90 -0.25 6.06
N ASN A 186 29.31 -0.32 4.79
CA ASN A 186 29.48 -1.54 3.98
C ASN A 186 28.26 -2.47 4.02
N TYR A 187 27.04 -1.92 3.87
CA TYR A 187 25.85 -2.75 3.75
C TYR A 187 25.86 -3.58 2.47
N THR A 188 25.49 -4.86 2.61
CA THR A 188 25.22 -5.80 1.52
C THR A 188 23.73 -6.08 1.43
N ALA A 189 23.25 -6.74 0.37
CA ALA A 189 21.84 -7.14 0.30
C ALA A 189 21.49 -8.08 1.46
N MET A 190 22.38 -9.03 1.80
CA MET A 190 22.18 -9.89 2.97
C MET A 190 22.03 -9.07 4.26
N LYS A 191 22.86 -8.03 4.46
CA LYS A 191 22.73 -7.16 5.64
C LYS A 191 21.41 -6.38 5.65
N PHE A 192 20.90 -5.91 4.51
CA PHE A 192 19.56 -5.30 4.41
C PHE A 192 18.47 -6.22 4.95
N PHE A 193 18.44 -7.46 4.45
CA PHE A 193 17.43 -8.44 4.85
C PHE A 193 17.58 -8.88 6.30
N LYS A 194 18.81 -9.03 6.80
CA LYS A 194 19.06 -9.32 8.21
C LYS A 194 18.68 -8.17 9.15
N THR A 195 18.87 -6.93 8.72
CA THR A 195 18.36 -5.77 9.46
C THR A 195 16.84 -5.75 9.49
N ALA A 196 16.17 -6.07 8.38
CA ALA A 196 14.72 -6.19 8.37
C ALA A 196 14.21 -7.35 9.26
N GLU A 197 14.86 -8.52 9.24
CA GLU A 197 14.56 -9.63 10.15
C GLU A 197 14.74 -9.22 11.62
N GLU A 198 15.80 -8.48 11.93
CA GLU A 198 16.06 -7.95 13.27
C GLU A 198 14.95 -7.00 13.74
N PHE A 199 14.44 -6.14 12.86
CA PHE A 199 13.28 -5.30 13.17
C PHE A 199 12.07 -6.15 13.59
N PHE A 200 11.65 -7.14 12.78
CA PHE A 200 10.49 -7.97 13.10
C PHE A 200 10.71 -8.82 14.35
N THR A 201 11.88 -9.43 14.50
CA THR A 201 12.19 -10.24 15.70
C THR A 201 12.30 -9.39 16.97
N SER A 202 12.71 -8.11 16.88
CA SER A 202 12.66 -7.17 18.01
C SER A 202 11.25 -6.95 18.55
N LEU A 203 10.24 -7.11 17.70
CA LEU A 203 8.81 -7.03 18.04
C LEU A 203 8.27 -8.36 18.59
N ASN A 204 9.11 -9.37 18.83
CA ASN A 204 8.70 -10.72 19.21
C ASN A 204 7.89 -11.45 18.10
N LEU A 205 8.13 -11.09 16.84
CA LEU A 205 7.59 -11.81 15.68
C LEU A 205 8.56 -12.90 15.20
N SER A 206 8.07 -13.79 14.33
CA SER A 206 8.83 -14.96 13.86
C SER A 206 10.10 -14.57 13.09
N PRO A 207 11.25 -15.24 13.34
CA PRO A 207 12.41 -15.13 12.46
C PRO A 207 12.13 -15.77 11.09
N MET A 208 12.92 -15.44 10.07
CA MET A 208 12.77 -16.05 8.76
C MET A 208 13.28 -17.50 8.78
N PRO A 209 12.57 -18.45 8.16
CA PRO A 209 12.98 -19.86 8.13
C PRO A 209 14.23 -20.06 7.28
N ASP A 210 14.95 -21.18 7.49
CA ASP A 210 16.19 -21.46 6.73
C ASP A 210 15.95 -21.52 5.22
N LEU A 211 14.83 -22.15 4.79
CA LEU A 211 14.44 -22.22 3.38
C LEU A 211 14.28 -20.85 2.72
N PHE A 212 13.85 -19.83 3.48
CA PHE A 212 13.76 -18.46 2.97
C PHE A 212 15.14 -17.95 2.56
N TRP A 213 16.16 -18.16 3.37
CA TRP A 213 17.53 -17.73 3.08
C TRP A 213 18.18 -18.55 1.97
N GLU A 214 17.88 -19.84 1.90
CA GLU A 214 18.42 -20.75 0.89
C GLU A 214 17.84 -20.49 -0.51
N ARG A 215 16.55 -20.15 -0.60
CA ARG A 215 15.81 -20.14 -1.88
C ARG A 215 15.39 -18.75 -2.36
N SER A 216 15.48 -17.72 -1.55
CA SER A 216 15.18 -16.34 -1.98
C SER A 216 16.27 -15.80 -2.92
N ILE A 217 15.85 -14.98 -3.87
CA ILE A 217 16.74 -14.23 -4.76
C ILE A 217 16.78 -12.79 -4.26
N ILE A 218 17.78 -12.45 -3.44
CA ILE A 218 17.92 -11.12 -2.84
C ILE A 218 18.89 -10.21 -3.61
N GLU A 219 19.62 -10.76 -4.59
CA GLU A 219 20.50 -10.05 -5.51
C GLU A 219 20.23 -10.51 -6.93
N LYS A 220 20.49 -9.64 -7.92
CA LYS A 220 20.33 -10.01 -9.33
C LYS A 220 21.40 -11.06 -9.71
N PRO A 221 21.01 -12.23 -10.26
CA PRO A 221 21.98 -13.21 -10.75
C PRO A 221 22.90 -12.61 -11.83
N THR A 222 24.17 -13.03 -11.84
CA THR A 222 25.22 -12.54 -12.75
C THR A 222 25.51 -13.47 -13.92
N ASP A 223 24.76 -14.57 -14.03
CA ASP A 223 24.92 -15.60 -15.07
C ASP A 223 24.24 -15.27 -16.40
N GLY A 224 23.75 -14.04 -16.55
CA GLY A 224 23.16 -13.53 -17.79
C GLY A 224 21.72 -13.98 -18.03
N ARG A 225 21.06 -14.65 -17.08
CA ARG A 225 19.64 -14.99 -17.19
C ARG A 225 18.77 -13.73 -17.10
N ASP A 226 17.69 -13.70 -17.87
CA ASP A 226 16.65 -12.68 -17.75
C ASP A 226 15.80 -12.93 -16.49
N MET A 227 15.39 -11.85 -15.83
CA MET A 227 14.62 -11.90 -14.60
C MET A 227 13.80 -10.63 -14.41
N VAL A 228 12.55 -10.80 -13.97
CA VAL A 228 11.71 -9.69 -13.51
C VAL A 228 12.24 -9.16 -12.18
N CYS A 229 12.83 -7.96 -12.20
CA CYS A 229 13.47 -7.34 -11.04
C CYS A 229 12.51 -6.63 -10.07
N HIS A 230 11.24 -6.47 -10.43
CA HIS A 230 10.23 -5.94 -9.51
C HIS A 230 10.16 -6.83 -8.26
N ALA A 231 10.21 -6.21 -7.08
CA ALA A 231 10.21 -6.91 -5.81
C ALA A 231 8.88 -7.67 -5.63
N SER A 232 8.94 -8.82 -4.96
CA SER A 232 7.76 -9.66 -4.72
C SER A 232 8.05 -10.69 -3.64
N ALA A 233 7.06 -10.93 -2.77
CA ALA A 233 7.06 -11.97 -1.75
C ALA A 233 6.09 -13.10 -2.11
N TRP A 234 6.52 -14.34 -1.87
CA TRP A 234 5.83 -15.56 -2.32
C TRP A 234 5.59 -16.52 -1.16
N ASP A 235 4.34 -16.97 -1.04
CA ASP A 235 3.91 -18.11 -0.22
C ASP A 235 3.66 -19.31 -1.14
N PHE A 236 4.31 -20.44 -0.88
CA PHE A 236 4.14 -21.68 -1.65
C PHE A 236 3.04 -22.59 -1.09
N TYR A 237 2.33 -22.15 -0.04
CA TYR A 237 1.17 -22.79 0.57
C TYR A 237 1.42 -24.19 1.17
N ASP A 238 2.68 -24.59 1.34
CA ASP A 238 3.07 -25.82 2.07
C ASP A 238 3.26 -25.58 3.58
N GLY A 239 3.31 -24.32 4.00
CA GLY A 239 3.52 -23.93 5.40
C GLY A 239 5.00 -23.92 5.84
N GLU A 240 5.93 -24.13 4.91
CA GLU A 240 7.38 -24.21 5.17
C GLU A 240 8.18 -23.28 4.24
N ASP A 241 7.78 -23.12 2.98
CA ASP A 241 8.53 -22.43 1.94
C ASP A 241 7.94 -21.04 1.62
N PHE A 242 8.70 -20.01 2.01
CA PHE A 242 8.38 -18.60 1.77
C PHE A 242 9.60 -17.93 1.17
N ARG A 243 9.42 -17.09 0.14
CA ARG A 243 10.55 -16.53 -0.61
C ARG A 243 10.35 -15.08 -1.03
N ILE A 244 11.44 -14.34 -1.14
CA ILE A 244 11.47 -13.04 -1.81
C ILE A 244 12.28 -13.13 -3.10
N LYS A 245 11.81 -12.40 -4.12
CA LYS A 245 12.56 -12.13 -5.36
C LYS A 245 12.72 -10.63 -5.52
N GLN A 246 13.92 -10.11 -5.26
CA GLN A 246 14.26 -8.69 -5.32
C GLN A 246 15.68 -8.47 -5.89
N CYS A 247 15.81 -7.63 -6.92
CA CYS A 247 17.13 -7.20 -7.42
C CYS A 247 17.68 -6.05 -6.56
N THR A 248 18.11 -6.35 -5.33
CA THR A 248 18.44 -5.34 -4.32
C THR A 248 19.64 -4.48 -4.75
N THR A 249 19.47 -3.16 -4.66
CA THR A 249 20.57 -2.20 -4.78
C THR A 249 20.71 -1.41 -3.48
N ILE A 250 21.93 -1.15 -3.02
CA ILE A 250 22.19 -0.48 -1.73
C ILE A 250 21.83 1.00 -1.83
N THR A 251 20.56 1.29 -1.53
CA THR A 251 19.90 2.62 -1.56
C THR A 251 18.83 2.71 -0.47
N SER A 252 18.46 3.93 -0.09
CA SER A 252 17.38 4.20 0.88
C SER A 252 16.01 3.63 0.45
N ASP A 253 15.70 3.66 -0.85
CA ASP A 253 14.42 3.15 -1.36
C ASP A 253 14.33 1.62 -1.30
N PHE A 254 15.40 0.92 -1.71
CA PHE A 254 15.45 -0.54 -1.56
C PHE A 254 15.50 -0.97 -0.10
N PHE A 255 16.04 -0.14 0.80
CA PHE A 255 16.01 -0.44 2.23
C PHE A 255 14.56 -0.48 2.75
N LYS A 256 13.72 0.48 2.35
CA LYS A 256 12.28 0.49 2.65
C LYS A 256 11.54 -0.65 1.95
N THR A 257 11.86 -0.89 0.68
CA THR A 257 11.25 -1.98 -0.12
C THR A 257 11.52 -3.34 0.52
N THR A 258 12.74 -3.60 0.99
CA THR A 258 13.06 -4.84 1.72
C THR A 258 12.19 -5.01 2.97
N HIS A 259 11.95 -3.95 3.75
CA HIS A 259 11.05 -4.03 4.92
C HIS A 259 9.59 -4.28 4.50
N HIS A 260 9.14 -3.68 3.40
CA HIS A 260 7.80 -3.92 2.85
C HIS A 260 7.60 -5.38 2.47
N GLU A 261 8.51 -5.95 1.67
CA GLU A 261 8.42 -7.36 1.24
C GLU A 261 8.56 -8.34 2.42
N MET A 262 9.44 -8.04 3.37
CA MET A 262 9.58 -8.83 4.60
C MET A 262 8.32 -8.77 5.46
N GLY A 263 7.56 -7.68 5.40
CA GLY A 263 6.24 -7.58 6.01
C GLY A 263 5.23 -8.58 5.43
N HIS A 264 5.25 -8.80 4.10
CA HIS A 264 4.44 -9.85 3.47
C HIS A 264 4.84 -11.23 3.95
N ILE A 265 6.14 -11.55 3.97
CA ILE A 265 6.64 -12.83 4.51
C ILE A 265 6.23 -13.02 5.96
N GLN A 266 6.30 -11.96 6.77
CA GLN A 266 5.87 -12.01 8.16
C GLN A 266 4.38 -12.36 8.25
N TYR A 267 3.53 -11.77 7.41
CA TYR A 267 2.12 -12.13 7.33
C TYR A 267 1.96 -13.63 7.00
N TYR A 268 2.70 -14.12 5.99
CA TYR A 268 2.64 -15.51 5.55
C TYR A 268 2.99 -16.48 6.68
N LEU A 269 4.06 -16.17 7.42
CA LEU A 269 4.51 -16.95 8.57
C LEU A 269 3.46 -17.00 9.69
N GLN A 270 2.69 -15.92 9.89
CA GLN A 270 1.69 -15.87 10.97
C GLN A 270 0.44 -16.69 10.65
N TYR A 271 -0.07 -16.65 9.42
CA TYR A 271 -1.28 -17.41 9.07
C TYR A 271 -1.01 -18.81 8.50
N LYS A 272 0.26 -19.25 8.43
CA LYS A 272 0.64 -20.52 7.77
C LYS A 272 -0.10 -21.76 8.31
N ASP A 273 -0.58 -21.72 9.55
CA ASP A 273 -1.29 -22.86 10.16
C ASP A 273 -2.82 -22.82 9.88
N GLN A 274 -3.31 -21.77 9.21
CA GLN A 274 -4.69 -21.69 8.74
C GLN A 274 -4.92 -22.63 7.53
N PRO A 275 -6.15 -23.09 7.29
CA PRO A 275 -6.54 -23.71 6.03
C PRO A 275 -6.14 -22.84 4.83
N VAL A 276 -5.71 -23.45 3.72
CA VAL A 276 -5.15 -22.74 2.54
C VAL A 276 -6.04 -21.58 2.07
N VAL A 277 -7.35 -21.75 2.08
CA VAL A 277 -8.36 -20.73 1.76
C VAL A 277 -8.27 -19.44 2.61
N TYR A 278 -7.74 -19.53 3.83
CA TYR A 278 -7.61 -18.42 4.76
C TYR A 278 -6.21 -17.81 4.81
N ARG A 279 -5.25 -18.35 4.05
CA ARG A 279 -3.86 -17.88 3.97
C ARG A 279 -3.70 -16.67 3.04
N GLU A 280 -4.38 -15.58 3.39
CA GLU A 280 -4.27 -14.28 2.74
C GLU A 280 -4.45 -13.18 3.80
N GLY A 281 -3.90 -11.99 3.55
CA GLY A 281 -3.93 -10.87 4.50
C GLY A 281 -5.24 -10.09 4.55
N ALA A 282 -5.39 -9.29 5.62
CA ALA A 282 -6.51 -8.39 5.84
C ALA A 282 -6.25 -6.94 5.35
N ASN A 283 -4.98 -6.45 5.31
CA ASN A 283 -4.38 -5.32 4.51
C ASN A 283 -3.01 -4.77 5.10
N PRO A 284 -2.12 -4.03 4.36
CA PRO A 284 -0.68 -3.68 4.76
C PRO A 284 -0.25 -2.19 5.11
N VAL A 285 0.96 -1.94 5.73
CA VAL A 285 1.60 -0.59 6.15
C VAL A 285 3.15 -0.54 6.42
N ALA A 286 3.83 0.66 6.40
CA ALA A 286 5.18 0.97 7.02
C ALA A 286 5.48 2.49 7.41
N THR A 287 6.55 2.82 8.22
CA THR A 287 6.95 4.21 8.72
C THR A 287 8.48 4.53 8.98
N PRO A 288 8.93 5.81 9.23
CA PRO A 288 10.34 6.27 9.13
C PRO A 288 11.25 6.51 10.39
N LYS A 289 10.78 6.61 11.65
CA LYS A 289 11.64 6.97 12.83
C LYS A 289 12.77 5.95 13.08
N HIS A 290 12.55 4.71 12.67
CA HIS A 290 13.48 3.59 12.81
C HIS A 290 14.90 3.85 12.28
N LEU A 291 15.06 4.70 11.25
CA LEU A 291 16.36 4.99 10.63
C LEU A 291 17.39 5.65 11.59
N ARG A 292 16.95 6.38 12.62
CA ARG A 292 17.84 6.99 13.64
C ARG A 292 18.37 5.96 14.63
N VAL A 293 17.50 5.05 15.08
CA VAL A 293 17.87 3.98 16.04
C VAL A 293 18.94 3.05 15.46
N MET A 294 18.92 2.85 14.15
CA MET A 294 19.93 2.06 13.43
C MET A 294 21.25 2.79 13.17
N GLY A 295 21.41 4.04 13.63
CA GLY A 295 22.60 4.85 13.35
C GLY A 295 22.83 5.15 11.87
N LEU A 296 21.75 5.13 11.06
CA LEU A 296 21.78 5.43 9.63
C LEU A 296 21.49 6.92 9.34
N LEU A 297 21.06 7.67 10.36
CA LEU A 297 20.87 9.12 10.33
C LEU A 297 21.68 9.74 11.48
N GLU A 298 22.50 10.76 11.20
CA GLU A 298 23.12 11.58 12.25
C GLU A 298 22.04 12.40 13.00
N ASP A 299 22.37 13.00 14.16
CA ASP A 299 21.52 13.88 14.98
C ASP A 299 21.18 15.23 14.27
N GLY A 300 20.76 15.16 13.01
CA GLY A 300 20.33 16.26 12.16
C GLY A 300 18.88 16.68 12.44
N SER A 301 18.63 17.97 12.26
CA SER A 301 17.54 18.71 12.90
C SER A 301 16.14 18.13 12.68
N ASP A 302 15.44 17.85 13.80
CA ASP A 302 13.99 17.66 13.89
C ASP A 302 13.24 18.99 13.65
N ASP A 303 13.69 19.74 12.64
CA ASP A 303 13.13 21.04 12.32
C ASP A 303 11.89 20.90 11.46
N ILE A 304 10.99 21.86 11.66
CA ILE A 304 9.67 21.90 11.04
C ILE A 304 9.74 21.76 9.51
N GLY A 305 10.78 22.31 8.86
CA GLY A 305 10.90 22.25 7.40
C GLY A 305 11.16 20.84 6.87
N THR A 306 12.04 20.09 7.53
CA THR A 306 12.34 18.70 7.20
C THR A 306 11.13 17.80 7.45
N ASN A 307 10.44 18.00 8.58
CA ASN A 307 9.23 17.23 8.92
C ASN A 307 8.06 17.51 7.94
N ILE A 308 7.87 18.76 7.51
CA ILE A 308 6.87 19.10 6.50
C ILE A 308 7.21 18.46 5.15
N ASN A 309 8.47 18.45 4.72
CA ASN A 309 8.87 17.76 3.49
C ASN A 309 8.58 16.26 3.56
N GLN A 310 8.81 15.61 4.71
CA GLN A 310 8.49 14.19 4.89
C GLN A 310 6.98 13.92 4.81
N LEU A 311 6.17 14.72 5.50
CA LEU A 311 4.70 14.59 5.45
C LEU A 311 4.19 14.84 4.02
N TYR A 312 4.73 15.84 3.35
CA TYR A 312 4.44 16.12 1.94
C TYR A 312 4.77 14.92 1.04
N LYS A 313 5.93 14.28 1.26
CA LYS A 313 6.36 13.10 0.53
C LYS A 313 5.45 11.90 0.79
N MET A 314 5.04 11.64 2.05
CA MET A 314 4.09 10.57 2.38
C MET A 314 2.76 10.73 1.64
N VAL A 315 2.23 11.95 1.56
CA VAL A 315 0.99 12.20 0.83
C VAL A 315 1.20 12.16 -0.69
N SER A 316 2.34 12.65 -1.19
CA SER A 316 2.65 12.65 -2.63
C SER A 316 2.95 11.27 -3.19
N ILE A 317 3.47 10.35 -2.37
CA ILE A 317 3.75 8.95 -2.74
C ILE A 317 2.48 8.11 -2.77
N GLY A 318 1.49 8.41 -1.91
CA GLY A 318 0.24 7.68 -1.85
C GLY A 318 -0.33 7.48 -3.24
N GLU A 319 -0.57 6.23 -3.64
CA GLU A 319 -1.34 5.98 -4.83
C GLU A 319 -2.74 6.56 -4.59
N HIS A 320 -3.11 7.54 -5.41
CA HIS A 320 -4.42 8.11 -5.55
C HIS A 320 -5.08 7.39 -6.73
N PRO A 321 -5.67 6.19 -6.52
CA PRO A 321 -6.29 5.45 -7.59
C PRO A 321 -7.53 6.24 -8.07
N PHE A 322 -7.36 7.05 -9.11
CA PHE A 322 -8.47 7.71 -9.81
C PHE A 322 -8.87 6.98 -11.09
N LEU A 323 -8.40 5.75 -11.33
CA LEU A 323 -8.78 4.98 -12.52
C LEU A 323 -9.15 3.52 -12.20
N PHE A 324 -10.45 3.26 -12.45
CA PHE A 324 -11.12 2.05 -12.95
C PHE A 324 -10.98 0.72 -12.19
N LEU A 325 -12.17 0.21 -11.79
CA LEU A 325 -12.55 -1.10 -11.23
C LEU A 325 -12.58 -1.16 -9.70
N ALA A 326 -13.65 -1.72 -9.12
CA ALA A 326 -13.85 -1.79 -7.67
C ALA A 326 -12.79 -2.66 -6.98
N GLN A 327 -12.06 -3.51 -7.72
CA GLN A 327 -10.86 -4.20 -7.23
C GLN A 327 -9.78 -3.23 -6.70
N PHE A 328 -9.74 -1.97 -7.17
CA PHE A 328 -8.81 -0.95 -6.67
C PHE A 328 -9.19 -0.34 -5.32
N SER A 329 -10.43 -0.55 -4.84
CA SER A 329 -10.82 -0.08 -3.51
C SER A 329 -9.95 -0.70 -2.41
N MET A 330 -9.35 -1.87 -2.64
CA MET A 330 -8.36 -2.49 -1.74
C MET A 330 -7.15 -1.57 -1.50
N TYR A 331 -6.66 -0.84 -2.50
CA TYR A 331 -5.52 0.09 -2.33
C TYR A 331 -5.92 1.32 -1.52
N TYR A 332 -7.11 1.87 -1.77
CA TYR A 332 -7.65 3.00 -1.02
C TYR A 332 -7.86 2.65 0.47
N ILE A 333 -8.44 1.48 0.74
CA ILE A 333 -8.71 0.98 2.09
C ILE A 333 -7.41 0.61 2.78
N SER A 334 -6.50 -0.07 2.09
CA SER A 334 -5.14 -0.33 2.57
C SER A 334 -4.49 0.97 3.04
N PHE A 335 -4.49 2.02 2.20
CA PHE A 335 -3.90 3.31 2.55
C PHE A 335 -4.52 3.96 3.79
N ILE A 336 -5.79 3.73 4.11
CA ILE A 336 -6.45 4.26 5.30
C ILE A 336 -6.15 3.40 6.54
N ILE A 337 -6.39 2.09 6.43
CA ILE A 337 -6.16 1.12 7.51
C ILE A 337 -4.71 1.18 7.95
N GLN A 338 -3.79 1.49 7.04
CA GLN A 338 -2.39 1.56 7.38
C GLN A 338 -2.09 2.57 8.50
N PHE A 339 -2.64 3.77 8.39
CA PHE A 339 -2.44 4.80 9.43
C PHE A 339 -3.17 4.44 10.72
N GLN A 340 -4.24 3.66 10.66
CA GLN A 340 -4.94 3.18 11.84
C GLN A 340 -4.12 2.11 12.58
N PHE A 341 -3.52 1.16 11.87
CA PHE A 341 -2.59 0.19 12.44
C PHE A 341 -1.37 0.88 13.04
N HIS A 342 -0.72 1.77 12.27
CA HIS A 342 0.44 2.52 12.76
C HIS A 342 0.08 3.33 14.02
N ARG A 343 -1.02 4.08 14.01
CA ARG A 343 -1.52 4.82 15.19
C ARG A 343 -1.70 3.91 16.40
N THR A 344 -2.36 2.77 16.22
CA THR A 344 -2.66 1.84 17.30
C THR A 344 -1.39 1.23 17.87
N LEU A 345 -0.51 0.71 17.01
CA LEU A 345 0.77 0.12 17.42
C LEU A 345 1.67 1.15 18.12
N CYS A 346 1.66 2.40 17.66
CA CYS A 346 2.38 3.50 18.32
C CYS A 346 1.82 3.85 19.70
N GLN A 347 0.50 3.76 19.90
CA GLN A 347 -0.11 3.95 21.21
C GLN A 347 0.27 2.80 22.16
N ILE A 348 0.23 1.56 21.67
CA ILE A 348 0.64 0.37 22.43
C ILE A 348 2.12 0.47 22.81
N ALA A 349 2.98 0.90 21.89
CA ALA A 349 4.41 1.11 22.14
C ALA A 349 4.69 2.32 23.07
N GLY A 350 3.68 3.13 23.41
CA GLY A 350 3.84 4.34 24.20
C GLY A 350 4.54 5.49 23.46
N GLU A 351 4.64 5.41 22.14
CA GLU A 351 5.40 6.32 21.26
C GLU A 351 4.53 7.40 20.60
N TYR A 352 3.20 7.26 20.68
CA TYR A 352 2.25 8.27 20.21
C TYR A 352 1.21 8.63 21.28
N VAL A 353 1.04 9.93 21.51
CA VAL A 353 -0.02 10.48 22.36
C VAL A 353 -0.70 11.64 21.61
N PRO A 354 -2.03 11.58 21.36
CA PRO A 354 -2.74 12.67 20.70
C PRO A 354 -2.57 14.01 21.44
N GLY A 355 -2.06 15.03 20.74
CA GLY A 355 -1.86 16.37 21.29
C GLY A 355 -0.53 16.59 22.03
N ASP A 356 0.36 15.58 22.07
CA ASP A 356 1.72 15.74 22.60
C ASP A 356 2.71 15.97 21.45
N ASP A 357 3.31 17.17 21.42
CA ASP A 357 4.29 17.58 20.40
C ASP A 357 5.59 16.76 20.44
N ASN A 358 5.87 16.05 21.54
CA ASN A 358 7.05 15.18 21.66
C ASN A 358 6.76 13.73 21.23
N LYS A 359 5.48 13.37 21.09
CA LYS A 359 5.02 12.01 20.73
C LYS A 359 4.08 12.05 19.56
N LEU A 360 4.56 12.61 18.45
CA LEU A 360 3.85 12.73 17.19
C LEU A 360 3.81 11.38 16.44
N LEU A 361 2.71 11.13 15.73
CA LEU A 361 2.53 9.89 14.96
C LEU A 361 3.56 9.76 13.82
N SER A 362 3.96 10.89 13.23
CA SER A 362 5.00 10.94 12.18
C SER A 362 6.37 10.50 12.68
N ASN A 363 6.62 10.65 13.98
CA ASN A 363 7.90 10.39 14.63
C ASN A 363 7.77 9.20 15.61
N CYS A 364 6.89 8.24 15.35
CA CYS A 364 6.77 7.02 16.14
C CYS A 364 7.68 5.91 15.59
N ASP A 365 8.32 5.13 16.48
CA ASP A 365 9.04 3.88 16.17
C ASP A 365 8.56 2.78 17.11
N ILE A 366 8.07 1.67 16.56
CA ILE A 366 7.62 0.55 17.37
C ILE A 366 8.74 -0.46 17.66
N TYR A 367 9.95 -0.27 17.14
CA TYR A 367 11.10 -1.14 17.33
C TYR A 367 11.32 -1.50 18.82
N LYS A 368 11.57 -2.79 19.09
CA LYS A 368 11.66 -3.38 20.43
C LYS A 368 10.39 -3.33 21.30
N SER A 369 9.26 -2.85 20.79
CA SER A 369 7.97 -2.98 21.48
C SER A 369 7.38 -4.37 21.24
N THR A 370 7.69 -5.29 22.14
CA THR A 370 7.12 -6.64 22.13
C THR A 370 5.60 -6.62 22.34
N GLU A 371 5.08 -5.63 23.06
CA GLU A 371 3.63 -5.43 23.26
C GLU A 371 2.92 -5.09 21.93
N ALA A 372 3.47 -4.14 21.17
CA ALA A 372 2.95 -3.79 19.85
C ALA A 372 3.05 -4.98 18.88
N GLY A 373 4.20 -5.68 18.88
CA GLY A 373 4.38 -6.85 18.03
C GLY A 373 3.50 -8.04 18.38
N ASN A 374 3.23 -8.30 19.66
CA ASN A 374 2.27 -9.33 20.08
C ASN A 374 0.85 -9.02 19.60
N ALA A 375 0.43 -7.75 19.68
CA ALA A 375 -0.87 -7.31 19.16
C ALA A 375 -0.95 -7.48 17.63
N LEU A 376 0.10 -7.06 16.91
CA LEU A 376 0.21 -7.24 15.47
C LEU A 376 0.18 -8.73 15.08
N GLY A 377 1.03 -9.56 15.69
CA GLY A 377 1.10 -10.99 15.41
C GLY A 377 -0.24 -11.71 15.60
N LYS A 378 -0.97 -11.38 16.67
CA LYS A 378 -2.30 -11.95 16.94
C LYS A 378 -3.31 -11.62 15.85
N MET A 379 -3.30 -10.40 15.33
CA MET A 379 -4.13 -10.00 14.19
C MET A 379 -3.71 -10.76 12.92
N LEU A 380 -2.41 -10.82 12.62
CA LEU A 380 -1.89 -11.47 11.41
C LEU A 380 -2.19 -12.99 11.39
N GLN A 381 -2.16 -13.66 12.53
CA GLN A 381 -2.47 -15.11 12.65
C GLN A 381 -3.88 -15.48 12.22
N MET A 382 -4.81 -14.51 12.24
CA MET A 382 -6.19 -14.73 11.82
C MET A 382 -6.31 -14.94 10.31
N GLY A 383 -5.33 -14.47 9.51
CA GLY A 383 -5.41 -14.50 8.06
C GLY A 383 -6.74 -13.89 7.59
N SER A 384 -7.52 -14.67 6.84
CA SER A 384 -8.89 -14.33 6.43
C SER A 384 -9.95 -15.29 7.02
N SER A 385 -9.65 -15.92 8.17
CA SER A 385 -10.59 -16.81 8.88
C SER A 385 -11.72 -16.07 9.61
N LYS A 386 -11.61 -14.73 9.72
CA LYS A 386 -12.59 -13.86 10.37
C LYS A 386 -12.83 -12.61 9.51
N PRO A 387 -13.99 -11.95 9.66
CA PRO A 387 -14.21 -10.63 9.09
C PRO A 387 -13.06 -9.67 9.47
N TRP A 388 -12.70 -8.77 8.57
CA TRP A 388 -11.58 -7.84 8.79
C TRP A 388 -11.84 -6.89 9.97
N GLN A 389 -13.11 -6.62 10.29
CA GLN A 389 -13.53 -5.82 11.44
C GLN A 389 -13.11 -6.49 12.76
N ASP A 390 -13.23 -7.81 12.86
CA ASP A 390 -12.81 -8.58 14.05
C ASP A 390 -11.27 -8.56 14.17
N ALA A 391 -10.57 -8.70 13.04
CA ALA A 391 -9.11 -8.59 13.02
C ALA A 391 -8.65 -7.20 13.47
N MET A 392 -9.33 -6.14 13.03
CA MET A 392 -9.09 -4.77 13.47
C MET A 392 -9.37 -4.58 14.96
N GLU A 393 -10.45 -5.17 15.48
CA GLU A 393 -10.80 -5.10 16.89
C GLU A 393 -9.70 -5.72 17.78
N VAL A 394 -9.08 -6.82 17.34
CA VAL A 394 -7.96 -7.44 18.06
C VAL A 394 -6.79 -6.47 18.27
N LEU A 395 -6.50 -5.61 17.29
CA LEU A 395 -5.46 -4.59 17.42
C LEU A 395 -5.88 -3.46 18.36
N THR A 396 -7.14 -3.01 18.27
CA THR A 396 -7.66 -1.88 19.06
C THR A 396 -8.10 -2.26 20.49
N ALA A 397 -8.21 -3.55 20.80
CA ALA A 397 -8.55 -4.05 22.12
C ALA A 397 -7.54 -3.64 23.21
N TYR A 398 -6.31 -3.32 22.81
CA TYR A 398 -5.24 -2.83 23.69
C TYR A 398 -5.34 -1.33 24.01
N CYS A 399 -6.19 -0.58 23.29
CA CYS A 399 -6.42 0.84 23.53
C CYS A 399 -7.33 1.07 24.75
N THR A 400 -7.08 2.14 25.51
CA THR A 400 -7.99 2.61 26.57
C THR A 400 -9.34 3.04 25.97
N ALA A 401 -10.38 3.14 26.81
CA ALA A 401 -11.71 3.57 26.36
C ALA A 401 -11.69 4.96 25.69
N GLU A 402 -10.84 5.89 26.16
CA GLU A 402 -10.64 7.21 25.54
C GLU A 402 -9.90 7.11 24.19
N GLN A 403 -8.90 6.23 24.08
CA GLN A 403 -8.18 6.00 22.82
C GLN A 403 -9.09 5.36 21.77
N ARG A 404 -9.94 4.39 22.16
CA ARG A 404 -10.98 3.80 21.27
C ARG A 404 -11.97 4.87 20.82
N SER A 405 -12.48 5.70 21.72
CA SER A 405 -13.40 6.79 21.36
C SER A 405 -12.76 7.83 20.43
N ALA A 406 -11.46 8.08 20.54
CA ALA A 406 -10.69 8.94 19.63
C ALA A 406 -10.36 8.28 18.28
N MET A 407 -10.45 6.96 18.18
CA MET A 407 -10.35 6.21 16.92
C MET A 407 -11.71 6.19 16.22
N GLU A 408 -12.78 5.89 16.96
CA GLU A 408 -14.18 5.95 16.52
C GLU A 408 -14.59 7.35 16.02
N SER A 409 -14.09 8.42 16.67
CA SER A 409 -14.36 9.81 16.26
C SER A 409 -13.57 10.26 15.02
N SER A 410 -12.50 9.55 14.66
CA SER A 410 -11.70 9.75 13.45
C SER A 410 -12.03 8.77 12.32
N GLY A 411 -13.05 7.93 12.50
CA GLY A 411 -13.48 6.95 11.50
C GLY A 411 -14.11 5.73 12.16
N PHE A 412 -15.42 5.57 11.95
CA PHE A 412 -16.26 4.40 12.24
C PHE A 412 -16.78 4.21 13.69
N ASN A 413 -18.00 4.72 13.91
CA ASN A 413 -18.99 4.42 14.97
C ASN A 413 -18.52 4.52 16.44
N THR A 414 -18.95 5.48 17.26
CA THR A 414 -20.33 5.56 17.76
C THR A 414 -20.65 6.92 18.40
N ARG A 415 -21.46 7.75 17.75
CA ARG A 415 -22.27 8.81 18.43
C ARG A 415 -23.53 9.27 17.68
N LEU A 416 -24.18 8.38 16.92
CA LEU A 416 -25.47 8.68 16.26
C LEU A 416 -26.67 7.85 16.75
N LYS A 417 -26.61 7.20 17.93
CA LYS A 417 -27.78 6.47 18.49
C LYS A 417 -28.30 6.96 19.84
N LYS A 418 -27.88 8.14 20.35
CA LYS A 418 -28.44 8.65 21.63
C LYS A 418 -28.91 10.11 21.66
N TYR A 419 -28.88 10.83 20.54
CA TYR A 419 -29.44 12.19 20.44
C TYR A 419 -30.45 12.36 19.29
N ALA A 420 -30.97 11.26 18.75
CA ALA A 420 -32.14 11.27 17.86
C ALA A 420 -33.44 10.88 18.60
N SER A 421 -33.46 10.99 19.93
CA SER A 421 -34.66 10.85 20.75
C SER A 421 -34.74 11.84 21.93
N MET A 422 -34.17 13.04 21.73
CA MET A 422 -34.58 14.28 22.42
C MET A 422 -34.49 15.46 21.46
#